data_AF-A0A9X2GCT6-F1
#
_entry.id   AF-A0A9X2GCT6-F1
#
_cell.length_a   1.000
_cell.length_b   1.000
_cell.length_c   1.000
_cell.angle_alpha   90.00
_cell.angle_beta   90.00
_cell.angle_gamma   90.00
#
_symmetry.space_group_name_H-M   'P 1'
#
loop_
_entity.id
_entity.type
_entity.pdbx_description
1 polymer ?
#
loop_
_entity_poly.entity_id
_entity_poly.type
_entity_poly.pdbx_seq_one_letter_code
_entity_poly.pdbx_strand_id
1 'polypeptide(L)'
;MAADLARMSEREYFAFVAERLGMFVAGSRLAGIEAFLDGYDQHALRHGGPGLTGWREWLVTRRGQECGHGWAAQVRHITLSEGSGQRELTREEEARVVKVLFELLDEFLTAREAPVAHDSMGDVSP
;
A
#
# COMPACT_ATOMS: atom_id res chain seq x y z
N MET A 1 -23.06 3.65 4.55
CA MET A 1 -21.68 4.18 4.53
C MET A 1 -20.76 3.51 5.54
N ALA A 2 -20.79 3.80 6.86
CA ALA A 2 -19.86 3.14 7.80
C ALA A 2 -20.03 1.60 7.85
N ALA A 3 -21.28 1.12 7.81
CA ALA A 3 -21.58 -0.31 7.73
C ALA A 3 -21.20 -0.96 6.38
N ASP A 4 -21.06 -0.17 5.30
CA ASP A 4 -20.59 -0.67 4.00
C ASP A 4 -19.07 -0.79 3.98
N LEU A 5 -18.35 0.19 4.54
CA LEU A 5 -16.90 0.17 4.62
C LEU A 5 -16.39 -1.02 5.45
N ALA A 6 -17.06 -1.36 6.55
CA ALA A 6 -16.67 -2.47 7.42
C ALA A 6 -16.84 -3.86 6.80
N ARG A 7 -17.57 -3.98 5.68
CA ARG A 7 -17.79 -5.25 4.96
C ARG A 7 -16.87 -5.44 3.76
N MET A 8 -16.22 -4.36 3.31
CA MET A 8 -15.28 -4.40 2.21
C MET A 8 -14.04 -5.20 2.61
N SER A 9 -13.46 -5.94 1.66
CA SER A 9 -12.08 -6.37 1.80
C SER A 9 -11.14 -5.16 1.88
N GLU A 10 -9.91 -5.35 2.34
CA GLU A 10 -8.95 -4.24 2.38
C GLU A 10 -8.66 -3.71 0.97
N ARG A 11 -8.60 -4.60 -0.03
CA ARG A 11 -8.48 -4.22 -1.44
C ARG A 11 -9.64 -3.34 -1.89
N GLU A 12 -10.87 -3.77 -1.63
CA GLU A 12 -12.07 -3.00 -1.98
C GLU A 12 -12.11 -1.64 -1.27
N TYR A 13 -11.70 -1.60 0.00
CA TYR A 13 -11.61 -0.38 0.78
C TYR A 13 -10.62 0.62 0.17
N PHE A 14 -9.41 0.19 -0.17
CA PHE A 14 -8.40 1.09 -0.75
C PHE A 14 -8.72 1.52 -2.18
N ALA A 15 -9.39 0.68 -2.98
CA ALA A 15 -9.96 1.08 -4.26
C ALA A 15 -11.02 2.20 -4.08
N PHE A 16 -11.92 2.04 -3.11
CA PHE A 16 -12.92 3.07 -2.78
C PHE A 16 -12.27 4.38 -2.30
N VAL A 17 -11.21 4.30 -1.50
CA VAL A 17 -10.43 5.48 -1.05
C VAL A 17 -9.78 6.17 -2.24
N ALA A 18 -9.17 5.43 -3.17
CA ALA A 18 -8.52 6.00 -4.35
C ALA A 18 -9.52 6.79 -5.22
N GLU A 19 -10.71 6.23 -5.45
CA GLU A 19 -11.78 6.89 -6.22
C GLU A 19 -12.32 8.17 -5.56
N ARG A 20 -12.27 8.24 -4.22
CA ARG A 20 -12.87 9.33 -3.42
C ARG A 20 -11.85 10.02 -2.54
N LEU A 21 -10.62 10.14 -3.01
CA LEU A 21 -9.48 10.55 -2.19
C LEU A 21 -9.72 11.87 -1.45
N GLY A 22 -10.35 12.85 -2.10
CA GLY A 22 -10.66 14.15 -1.49
C GLY A 22 -11.65 14.10 -0.31
N MET A 23 -12.41 13.01 -0.17
CA MET A 23 -13.29 12.76 0.98
C MET A 23 -12.50 12.28 2.20
N PHE A 24 -11.41 11.55 1.98
CA PHE A 24 -10.58 10.96 3.05
C PHE A 24 -9.40 11.85 3.43
N VAL A 25 -8.83 12.56 2.44
CA VAL A 25 -7.65 13.39 2.61
C VAL A 25 -7.92 14.78 2.02
N ALA A 26 -8.05 15.77 2.91
CA ALA A 26 -8.24 17.15 2.49
C ALA A 26 -7.08 17.63 1.61
N GLY A 27 -7.40 18.12 0.42
CA GLY A 27 -6.42 18.61 -0.56
C GLY A 27 -5.65 17.52 -1.32
N SER A 28 -5.91 16.23 -1.03
CA SER A 28 -5.33 15.06 -1.73
C SER A 28 -3.82 15.14 -1.95
N ARG A 29 -3.10 15.76 -0.99
CA ARG A 29 -1.65 15.89 -1.05
C ARG A 29 -1.00 14.59 -0.59
N LEU A 30 0.12 14.24 -1.21
CA LEU A 30 0.90 13.03 -0.92
C LEU A 30 1.21 12.91 0.58
N ALA A 31 1.65 13.98 1.24
CA ALA A 31 1.93 13.95 2.68
C ALA A 31 0.68 13.62 3.53
N GLY A 32 -0.50 14.09 3.12
CA GLY A 32 -1.75 13.76 3.80
C GLY A 32 -2.18 12.31 3.57
N ILE A 33 -1.89 11.77 2.38
CA ILE A 33 -2.15 10.37 2.03
C ILE A 33 -1.19 9.44 2.79
N GLU A 34 0.09 9.81 2.86
CA GLU A 34 1.09 9.11 3.66
C GLU A 34 0.67 9.06 5.14
N ALA A 35 0.29 10.21 5.71
CA ALA A 35 -0.21 10.28 7.09
C ALA A 35 -1.50 9.47 7.30
N PHE A 36 -2.40 9.44 6.32
CA PHE A 36 -3.62 8.63 6.37
C PHE A 36 -3.30 7.13 6.42
N LEU A 37 -2.38 6.65 5.58
CA LEU A 37 -1.96 5.24 5.56
C LEU A 37 -1.21 4.85 6.84
N ASP A 38 -0.32 5.71 7.33
CA ASP A 38 0.35 5.48 8.62
C ASP A 38 -0.65 5.43 9.77
N GLY A 39 -1.68 6.29 9.77
CA GLY A 39 -2.74 6.27 10.76
C GLY A 39 -3.62 5.02 10.68
N TYR A 40 -3.94 4.56 9.47
CA TYR A 40 -4.66 3.31 9.23
C TYR A 40 -3.90 2.11 9.80
N ASP A 41 -2.61 2.00 9.49
CA ASP A 41 -1.76 0.89 9.95
C ASP A 41 -1.55 0.91 11.48
N GLN A 42 -1.32 2.10 12.06
CA GLN A 42 -1.25 2.26 13.51
C GLN A 42 -2.56 1.89 14.23
N HIS A 43 -3.71 2.25 13.65
CA HIS A 43 -5.00 1.86 14.19
C HIS A 43 -5.18 0.33 14.16
N ALA A 44 -4.87 -0.31 13.02
CA ALA A 44 -4.92 -1.76 12.89
C ALA A 44 -4.02 -2.45 13.93
N LEU A 45 -2.77 -2.00 14.07
CA LEU A 45 -1.82 -2.52 15.05
C LEU A 45 -2.35 -2.43 16.49
N ARG A 46 -2.99 -1.31 16.85
CA ARG A 46 -3.53 -1.10 18.21
C ARG A 46 -4.76 -1.98 18.50
N HIS A 47 -5.51 -2.35 17.47
CA HIS A 47 -6.81 -3.01 17.60
C HIS A 47 -6.83 -4.46 17.08
N GLY A 48 -5.66 -5.01 16.71
CA GLY A 48 -5.51 -6.41 16.30
C GLY A 48 -5.94 -6.69 14.85
N GLY A 49 -6.03 -5.66 14.02
CA GLY A 49 -6.27 -5.80 12.58
C GLY A 49 -4.97 -6.10 11.80
N PRO A 50 -5.07 -6.67 10.59
CA PRO A 50 -3.89 -6.99 9.77
C PRO A 50 -3.19 -5.74 9.22
N GLY A 51 -3.92 -4.66 8.97
CA GLY A 51 -3.37 -3.41 8.45
C GLY A 51 -2.56 -3.61 7.18
N LEU A 52 -1.45 -2.91 7.08
CA LEU A 52 -0.48 -3.03 6.00
C LEU A 52 0.70 -3.94 6.38
N THR A 53 0.48 -4.93 7.26
CA THR A 53 1.53 -5.89 7.64
C THR A 53 2.16 -6.54 6.41
N GLY A 54 3.48 -6.45 6.28
CA GLY A 54 4.26 -6.98 5.15
C GLY A 54 4.41 -6.02 3.95
N TRP A 55 3.78 -4.84 3.99
CA TRP A 55 3.80 -3.86 2.90
C TRP A 55 5.20 -3.37 2.57
N ARG A 56 5.98 -2.99 3.60
CA ARG A 56 7.33 -2.48 3.42
C ARG A 56 8.26 -3.54 2.82
N GLU A 57 8.18 -4.76 3.33
CA GLU A 57 8.97 -5.91 2.88
C GLU A 57 8.62 -6.28 1.43
N TRP A 58 7.34 -6.21 1.09
CA TRP A 58 6.86 -6.42 -0.27
C TRP A 58 7.40 -5.34 -1.23
N LEU A 59 7.40 -4.07 -0.83
CA LEU A 59 8.00 -2.98 -1.62
C LEU A 59 9.50 -3.15 -1.84
N VAL A 60 10.25 -3.55 -0.80
CA VAL A 60 11.70 -3.81 -0.90
C VAL A 60 11.97 -4.94 -1.89
N THR A 61 11.22 -6.04 -1.78
CA THR A 61 11.33 -7.20 -2.68
C THR A 61 11.03 -6.79 -4.12
N ARG A 62 9.96 -6.01 -4.33
CA ARG A 62 9.55 -5.54 -5.64
C ARG A 62 10.59 -4.62 -6.30
N ARG A 63 11.21 -3.74 -5.53
CA ARG A 63 12.28 -2.85 -6.03
C ARG A 63 13.56 -3.64 -6.37
N GLY A 64 13.80 -4.79 -5.72
CA GLY A 64 15.01 -5.59 -5.91
C GLY A 64 16.28 -4.94 -5.33
N GLN A 65 16.12 -3.90 -4.50
CA GLN A 65 17.22 -3.18 -3.85
C GLN A 65 16.83 -2.86 -2.41
N GLU A 66 17.60 -3.36 -1.46
CA GLU A 66 17.43 -3.02 -0.06
C GLU A 66 17.73 -1.54 0.17
N CYS A 67 16.82 -0.86 0.85
CA CYS A 67 17.03 0.50 1.29
C CYS A 67 16.40 0.67 2.67
N GLY A 68 17.16 1.22 3.63
CA GLY A 68 16.70 1.43 5.01
C GLY A 68 15.62 2.49 5.17
N HIS A 69 15.12 3.07 4.08
CA HIS A 69 14.05 4.05 4.13
C HIS A 69 12.68 3.40 4.37
N GLY A 70 11.76 4.16 4.99
CA GLY A 70 10.37 3.76 5.16
C GLY A 70 9.63 3.56 3.83
N TRP A 71 8.43 3.00 3.90
CA TRP A 71 7.63 2.62 2.72
C TRP A 71 7.40 3.80 1.76
N ALA A 72 7.20 5.02 2.26
CA ALA A 72 6.95 6.21 1.44
C ALA A 72 8.13 6.53 0.50
N ALA A 73 9.36 6.39 0.99
CA ALA A 73 10.54 6.57 0.17
C ALA A 73 10.68 5.47 -0.89
N GLN A 74 10.35 4.21 -0.54
CA GLN A 74 10.35 3.10 -1.50
C GLN A 74 9.40 3.36 -2.67
N VAL A 75 8.17 3.82 -2.38
CA VAL A 75 7.20 4.19 -3.42
C VAL A 75 7.72 5.31 -4.31
N ARG A 76 8.35 6.35 -3.73
CA ARG A 76 9.00 7.42 -4.50
C ARG A 76 10.13 6.89 -5.39
N HIS A 77 10.98 6.00 -4.88
CA HIS A 77 12.05 5.38 -5.68
C HIS A 77 11.54 4.48 -6.81
N ILE A 78 10.40 3.80 -6.61
CA ILE A 78 9.77 3.00 -7.66
C ILE A 78 9.16 3.91 -8.73
N THR A 79 8.65 5.07 -8.34
CA THR A 79 7.92 5.97 -9.25
C THR A 79 8.82 6.94 -10.02
N LEU A 80 9.86 7.45 -9.36
CA LEU A 80 10.69 8.55 -9.85
C LEU A 80 12.09 8.03 -10.19
N SER A 81 12.67 8.58 -11.26
CA SER A 81 14.06 8.28 -11.59
C SER A 81 15.01 8.74 -10.48
N GLU A 82 16.14 8.04 -10.34
CA GLU A 82 17.20 8.31 -9.36
C GLU A 82 17.60 9.80 -9.37
N GLY A 83 17.72 10.40 -8.18
CA GLY A 83 18.11 11.82 -7.99
C GLY A 83 16.99 12.76 -7.50
N SER A 84 15.74 12.29 -7.40
CA SER A 84 14.59 13.08 -6.93
C SER A 84 14.42 13.15 -5.41
N GLY A 85 15.13 12.31 -4.64
CA GLY A 85 14.83 12.04 -3.22
C GLY A 85 14.99 13.20 -2.23
N GLN A 86 15.66 14.30 -2.60
CA GLN A 86 15.89 15.46 -1.74
C GLN A 86 15.21 16.76 -2.23
N ARG A 87 14.53 16.71 -3.37
CA ARG A 87 13.85 17.86 -3.98
C ARG A 87 12.35 17.82 -3.68
N GLU A 88 11.74 18.99 -3.50
CA GLU A 88 10.27 19.10 -3.49
C GLU A 88 9.67 18.61 -4.80
N LEU A 89 8.67 17.74 -4.69
CA LEU A 89 7.96 17.19 -5.84
C LEU A 89 7.12 18.29 -6.50
N THR A 90 7.11 18.33 -7.84
CA THR A 90 6.09 19.11 -8.55
C THR A 90 4.71 18.46 -8.35
N ARG A 91 3.64 19.20 -8.64
CA ARG A 91 2.27 18.62 -8.53
C ARG A 91 2.08 17.41 -9.43
N GLU A 92 2.71 17.39 -10.60
CA GLU A 92 2.64 16.27 -11.54
C GLU A 92 3.41 15.05 -11.01
N GLU A 93 4.57 15.27 -10.38
CA GLU A 93 5.32 14.21 -9.70
C GLU A 93 4.53 13.67 -8.52
N GLU A 94 3.96 14.55 -7.70
CA GLU A 94 3.10 14.20 -6.57
C GLU A 94 1.91 13.34 -7.04
N ALA A 95 1.21 13.77 -8.08
CA ALA A 95 0.10 13.01 -8.67
C ALA A 95 0.53 11.65 -9.22
N ARG A 96 1.72 11.55 -9.84
CA ARG A 96 2.28 10.26 -10.30
C ARG A 96 2.58 9.33 -9.12
N VAL A 97 3.19 9.84 -8.06
CA VAL A 97 3.49 9.06 -6.85
C VAL A 97 2.20 8.57 -6.19
N VAL A 98 1.17 9.42 -6.10
CA VAL A 98 -0.14 9.01 -5.56
C VAL A 98 -0.78 7.91 -6.42
N LYS A 99 -0.73 8.05 -7.76
CA LYS A 99 -1.26 7.02 -8.65
C LYS A 99 -0.55 5.68 -8.44
N VAL A 100 0.78 5.68 -8.50
CA VAL A 100 1.59 4.46 -8.32
C VAL A 100 1.42 3.87 -6.92
N LEU A 101 1.27 4.69 -5.88
CA LEU A 101 0.98 4.23 -4.52
C LEU A 101 -0.28 3.35 -4.49
N PHE A 102 -1.38 3.79 -5.08
CA PHE A 102 -2.62 3.03 -5.09
C PHE A 102 -2.55 1.79 -6.02
N GLU A 103 -1.83 1.87 -7.14
CA GLU A 103 -1.56 0.68 -7.97
C GLU A 103 -0.76 -0.38 -7.19
N LEU A 104 0.29 0.04 -6.47
CA LEU A 104 1.09 -0.86 -5.65
C LEU A 104 0.30 -1.46 -4.48
N LEU A 105 -0.59 -0.67 -3.85
CA LEU A 105 -1.50 -1.18 -2.82
C LEU A 105 -2.47 -2.23 -3.38
N ASP A 106 -3.08 -2.00 -4.55
CA ASP A 106 -3.95 -3.00 -5.18
C ASP A 106 -3.21 -4.31 -5.47
N GLU A 107 -1.99 -4.21 -6.00
CA GLU A 107 -1.15 -5.38 -6.30
C GLU A 107 -0.71 -6.13 -5.04
N PHE A 108 -0.30 -5.41 -3.99
CA PHE A 108 0.06 -6.00 -2.71
C PHE A 108 -1.13 -6.73 -2.08
N LEU A 109 -2.30 -6.10 -2.06
CA LEU A 109 -3.51 -6.67 -1.48
C LEU A 109 -4.02 -7.85 -2.30
N THR A 110 -3.91 -7.79 -3.63
CA THR A 110 -4.19 -8.92 -4.51
C THR A 110 -3.28 -10.11 -4.20
N ALA A 111 -1.97 -9.87 -4.06
CA ALA A 111 -1.01 -10.93 -3.71
C ALA A 111 -1.26 -11.52 -2.32
N ARG A 112 -1.76 -10.70 -1.38
CA ARG A 112 -2.11 -11.14 -0.01
C ARG A 112 -3.40 -11.93 0.05
N GLU A 113 -4.40 -11.56 -0.74
CA GLU A 113 -5.70 -12.25 -0.84
C GLU A 113 -5.63 -13.53 -1.69
N ALA A 114 -4.57 -13.71 -2.50
CA ALA A 114 -4.38 -14.90 -3.30
C ALA A 114 -4.30 -16.15 -2.41
N PRO A 115 -5.07 -17.21 -2.72
CA PRO A 115 -4.99 -18.44 -1.96
C PRO A 115 -3.57 -19.01 -2.09
N VAL A 116 -2.88 -19.18 -0.96
CA VAL A 116 -1.64 -19.96 -0.93
C VAL A 116 -2.04 -21.35 -1.40
N ALA A 117 -1.60 -21.73 -2.60
CA ALA A 117 -1.79 -23.08 -3.10
C ALA A 117 -1.17 -24.02 -2.06
N HIS A 118 -2.03 -24.68 -1.28
CA HIS A 118 -1.61 -25.74 -0.39
C HIS A 118 -1.03 -26.81 -1.30
N ASP A 119 0.29 -26.88 -1.34
CA ASP A 119 1.04 -27.93 -2.01
C ASP A 119 0.60 -29.24 -1.35
N SER A 120 -0.36 -29.90 -1.99
CA SER A 120 -0.80 -31.24 -1.66
C SER A 120 0.27 -32.19 -2.20
N MET A 121 1.45 -32.13 -1.62
CA MET A 121 2.49 -33.12 -1.83
C MET A 121 2.01 -34.40 -1.15
N GLY A 122 1.69 -35.38 -1.99
CA GLY A 122 0.92 -36.55 -1.63
C GLY A 122 1.59 -37.42 -0.56
N ASP A 123 0.77 -37.82 0.39
CA ASP A 123 1.03 -38.99 1.20
C ASP A 123 0.70 -40.23 0.34
N VAL A 124 1.72 -40.74 -0.35
CA VAL A 124 1.72 -42.10 -0.88
C VAL A 124 2.38 -42.99 0.17
N SER A 125 1.51 -43.66 0.95
CA SER A 125 1.54 -45.05 1.46
C SER A 125 2.83 -45.64 2.04
N PRO A 126 2.64 -46.61 2.95
CA PRO A 126 3.06 -47.98 2.63
C PRO A 126 1.89 -48.94 2.41
#